data_AF-A0A7J6WCP5-F1
#
_entry.id   AF-A0A7J6WCP5-F1
#
_cell.length_a   1.000
_cell.length_b   1.000
_cell.length_c   1.000
_cell.angle_alpha   90.00
_cell.angle_beta   90.00
_cell.angle_gamma   90.00
#
_symmetry.space_group_name_H-M   'P 1'
#
loop_
_entity.id
_entity.type
_entity.pdbx_description
1 polymer ?
#
loop_
_entity_poly.entity_id
_entity_poly.type
_entity_poly.pdbx_seq_one_letter_code
_entity_poly.pdbx_strand_id
1 'polypeptide(L)' 'MKMKKYLKKQGIDCLSYKFFYGNQKESEMMKMKESCKPMELSHRVVPRLLPFQNQAVQTYGINI' A
#
# COMPACT_ATOMS: atom_id res chain seq x y z
N MET A 1 -5.58 -7.27 -16.12
CA MET A 1 -6.29 -8.39 -15.46
C MET A 1 -5.59 -9.76 -15.54
N LYS A 2 -4.63 -9.99 -16.47
CA LYS A 2 -3.89 -11.27 -16.54
C LYS A 2 -2.84 -11.42 -15.42
N MET A 3 -2.07 -10.38 -15.11
CA MET A 3 -1.00 -10.42 -14.10
C MET A 3 -1.50 -10.80 -12.69
N LYS A 4 -2.57 -10.17 -12.20
CA LYS A 4 -3.18 -10.51 -10.90
C LYS A 4 -3.61 -11.98 -10.81
N LYS A 5 -4.12 -12.55 -11.90
CA LYS A 5 -4.51 -13.97 -11.94
C LYS A 5 -3.29 -14.90 -11.82
N TYR A 6 -2.18 -14.57 -12.47
CA TYR A 6 -0.95 -15.36 -12.38
C TYR A 6 -0.31 -15.26 -10.99
N LEU A 7 -0.23 -14.05 -10.41
CA LEU A 7 0.28 -13.85 -9.05
C LEU A 7 -0.56 -14.61 -8.02
N LYS A 8 -1.90 -14.53 -8.13
CA LYS A 8 -2.79 -15.29 -7.26
C LYS A 8 -2.60 -16.80 -7.37
N LYS A 9 -2.31 -17.32 -8.58
CA LYS A 9 -1.97 -18.74 -8.77
C LYS A 9 -0.65 -19.14 -8.09
N GLN A 10 0.27 -18.20 -7.88
CA GLN A 10 1.53 -18.39 -7.16
C GLN A 10 1.38 -18.20 -5.64
N GLY A 11 0.15 -18.03 -5.13
CA GLY A 11 -0.11 -17.73 -3.72
C GLY A 11 0.16 -16.28 -3.32
N ILE A 12 0.54 -15.43 -4.27
CA ILE A 12 0.80 -14.01 -4.03
C ILE A 12 -0.50 -13.25 -4.23
N ASP A 13 -1.17 -12.91 -3.13
CA ASP A 13 -2.26 -11.93 -3.18
C ASP A 13 -1.66 -10.53 -3.06
N CYS A 14 -1.92 -9.68 -4.05
CA CYS A 14 -1.41 -8.32 -4.07
C CYS A 14 -2.41 -7.36 -4.73
N LEU A 15 -2.17 -6.07 -4.49
CA LEU A 15 -2.92 -4.99 -5.13
C LEU A 15 -2.84 -5.11 -6.66
N SER A 16 -3.97 -4.86 -7.32
CA SER A 16 -4.04 -4.94 -8.78
C SER A 16 -3.15 -3.86 -9.40
N TYR A 17 -2.03 -4.23 -10.02
CA TYR A 17 -1.19 -3.30 -10.75
C TYR A 17 -1.96 -2.67 -11.93
N LYS A 18 -1.95 -1.33 -11.99
CA LYS A 18 -2.53 -0.54 -13.08
C LYS A 18 -1.39 -0.04 -13.99
N PHE A 19 -1.36 -0.45 -15.24
CA PHE A 19 -0.37 0.08 -16.19
C PHE A 19 -0.79 1.51 -16.62
N PHE A 20 0.08 2.51 -16.77
CA PHE A 20 1.53 2.63 -16.60
C PHE A 20 1.96 3.19 -15.23
N TYR A 21 1.03 3.81 -14.50
CA TYR A 21 1.32 4.59 -13.29
C TYR A 21 1.16 3.81 -11.98
N GLY A 22 0.80 2.53 -12.07
CA GLY A 22 0.52 1.68 -10.91
C GLY A 22 -0.57 2.28 -10.02
N ASN A 23 -0.32 2.17 -8.73
CA ASN A 23 -1.18 2.73 -7.68
C ASN A 23 -0.63 4.07 -7.15
N GLN A 24 0.15 4.79 -7.96
CA GLN A 24 0.82 6.02 -7.53
C GLN A 24 -0.17 7.10 -7.06
N LYS A 25 -1.25 7.33 -7.82
CA LYS A 25 -2.31 8.29 -7.42
C LYS A 25 -2.94 7.95 -6.07
N GLU A 26 -3.17 6.66 -5.81
CA GLU A 26 -3.75 6.19 -4.54
C GLU A 26 -2.75 6.40 -3.39
N SER A 27 -1.47 6.13 -3.64
CA SER A 27 -0.39 6.36 -2.67
C SER A 27 -0.26 7.85 -2.32
N GLU A 28 -0.26 8.72 -3.32
CA GLU A 28 -0.17 10.18 -3.14
C GLU A 28 -1.39 10.72 -2.38
N MET A 29 -2.59 10.27 -2.72
CA MET A 29 -3.80 10.66 -2.01
C MET A 29 -3.77 10.23 -0.54
N MET A 30 -3.34 8.99 -0.23
CA MET A 30 -3.23 8.54 1.15
C MET A 30 -2.16 9.31 1.92
N LYS A 31 -1.01 9.58 1.29
CA LYS A 31 0.06 10.40 1.90
C LYS A 31 -0.46 11.78 2.26
N MET A 32 -1.17 12.44 1.35
CA MET A 32 -1.77 13.75 1.63
C MET A 32 -2.74 13.67 2.82
N LYS A 33 -3.64 12.69 2.82
CA LYS A 33 -4.61 12.50 3.92
C LYS A 33 -3.95 12.27 5.28
N GLU A 34 -2.91 11.43 5.36
CA GLU A 34 -2.20 11.21 6.63
C GLU A 34 -1.30 12.38 7.02
N SER A 35 -0.77 13.13 6.05
CA SER A 35 0.04 14.32 6.34
C SER A 35 -0.76 15.42 7.02
N CYS A 36 -2.06 15.55 6.68
CA CYS A 36 -2.99 16.51 7.28
C CYS A 36 -3.39 16.15 8.71
N LYS A 37 -3.18 14.92 9.16
CA LYS A 37 -3.54 14.50 10.52
C LYS A 37 -2.43 14.88 11.51
N PRO A 38 -2.78 15.32 12.72
CA PRO A 38 -1.81 15.46 13.79
C PRO A 38 -1.23 14.07 14.15
N MET A 39 0.02 14.05 14.59
CA MET A 39 0.72 12.83 14.99
C MET A 39 1.50 13.11 16.26
N GLU A 40 1.51 12.14 17.18
CA GLU A 40 2.32 12.18 18.39
C GLU A 40 3.82 12.17 18.06
N LEU A 41 4.62 12.73 18.96
CA LEU A 41 6.09 12.65 18.88
C LEU A 41 6.53 11.22 19.18
N SER A 42 6.57 10.38 18.15
CA SER A 42 6.93 8.97 18.26
C SER A 42 7.81 8.53 17.10
N HIS A 43 8.48 7.39 17.27
CA HIS A 43 9.25 6.76 16.19
C HIS A 43 8.35 6.03 15.16
N ARG A 44 7.04 5.96 15.38
CA ARG A 44 6.08 5.27 14.49
C ARG A 44 5.63 6.18 13.34
N VAL A 45 6.59 6.61 12.54
CA VAL A 45 6.36 7.56 11.43
C VAL A 45 5.89 6.87 10.14
N VAL A 46 6.09 5.55 10.02
CA VAL A 46 5.79 4.76 8.81
C VAL A 46 4.34 4.89 8.34
N PRO A 47 3.30 4.80 9.21
CA PRO A 47 1.92 4.97 8.78
C PRO A 47 1.63 6.34 8.17
N ARG A 48 2.40 7.38 8.53
CA ARG A 48 2.25 8.74 8.00
C ARG A 48 3.01 8.96 6.70
N LEU A 49 4.24 8.47 6.63
CA LEU A 49 5.11 8.64 5.45
C LEU A 49 4.73 7.71 4.29
N LEU A 50 4.37 6.48 4.62
CA LEU A 50 4.11 5.40 3.67
C LEU A 50 2.79 4.67 4.01
N PRO A 51 1.64 5.38 4.11
CA PRO A 51 0.37 4.78 4.52
C PRO A 51 -0.07 3.64 3.61
N PHE A 52 0.09 3.82 2.30
CA PHE A 52 -0.27 2.82 1.31
C PHE A 52 0.50 1.51 1.49
N GLN A 53 1.82 1.60 1.70
CA GLN A 53 2.68 0.45 1.93
C GLN A 53 2.38 -0.20 3.27
N ASN A 54 2.18 0.61 4.33
CA ASN A 54 1.82 0.13 5.64
C ASN A 54 0.51 -0.69 5.60
N GLN A 55 -0.52 -0.18 4.91
CA GLN A 55 -1.78 -0.89 4.70
C GLN A 55 -1.59 -2.15 3.84
N ALA A 56 -0.78 -2.09 2.79
CA ALA A 56 -0.51 -3.24 1.93
C ALA A 56 0.19 -4.37 2.70
N VAL A 57 1.17 -4.06 3.55
CA VAL A 57 1.83 -5.05 4.42
C VAL A 57 0.83 -5.63 5.43
N GLN A 58 -0.01 -4.81 6.06
CA GLN A 58 -1.04 -5.30 6.97
C GLN A 58 -2.06 -6.23 6.28
N THR A 59 -2.38 -5.96 5.01
CA THR A 59 -3.42 -6.70 4.27
C THR A 59 -2.87 -7.96 3.60
N TYR A 60 -1.67 -7.89 3.04
CA TYR A 60 -1.10 -8.94 2.18
C TYR A 60 0.18 -9.57 2.76
N GLY A 61 0.81 -8.96 3.76
CA GLY A 61 2.07 -9.43 4.37
C GLY A 61 1.92 -10.53 5.41
N ILE A 62 0.69 -10.96 5.73
CA ILE A 62 0.41 -12.00 6.73
C ILE A 62 0.69 -13.43 6.19
N ASN A 63 0.94 -13.59 4.89
CA ASN A 63 1.20 -14.90 4.24
C ASN A 63 2.68 -15.17 3.90
N ILE A 64 3.64 -14.72 4.73
CA ILE A 64 5.06 -15.11 4.63
C ILE A 64 5.42 -16.03 5.79
#